data_AF-A0A1F7GC59-F1
#
_entry.id   AF-A0A1F7GC59-F1
#
_cell.length_a   1.000
_cell.length_b   1.000
_cell.length_c   1.000
_cell.angle_alpha   90.00
_cell.angle_beta   90.00
_cell.angle_gamma   90.00
#
_symmetry.space_group_name_H-M   'P 1'
#
loop_
_entity.id
_entity.type
_entity.pdbx_description
1 polymer ?
#
loop_
_entity_poly.entity_id
_entity_poly.type
_entity_poly.pdbx_seq_one_letter_code
_entity_poly.pdbx_strand_id
1 'polypeptide(L)'
;MAKITIDIDPVLNVFQIWWDDRKKAVEAIPSDDKRMEADIIVDKKGVPLSVEIVGFLPEELNASKFLNSKQITYYLSTGKVPFKKLLTKVKLHK
;
A
#
# COMPACT_ATOMS: atom_id res chain seq x y z
N MET A 1 -24.17 -11.94 1.66
CA MET A 1 -23.17 -11.72 0.59
C MET A 1 -21.92 -11.16 1.24
N ALA A 2 -20.77 -11.80 1.04
CA ALA A 2 -19.49 -11.23 1.47
C ALA A 2 -19.15 -10.05 0.56
N LYS A 3 -18.78 -8.91 1.15
CA LYS A 3 -18.37 -7.72 0.41
C LYS A 3 -16.85 -7.76 0.24
N ILE A 4 -16.39 -7.97 -0.98
CA ILE A 4 -14.97 -7.85 -1.33
C ILE A 4 -14.68 -6.38 -1.64
N THR A 5 -13.60 -5.84 -1.09
CA THR A 5 -13.12 -4.48 -1.39
C THR A 5 -11.68 -4.58 -1.90
N ILE A 6 -11.40 -3.92 -3.03
CA ILE A 6 -10.07 -3.87 -3.63
C ILE A 6 -9.59 -2.41 -3.56
N ASP A 7 -8.44 -2.21 -2.95
CA ASP A 7 -7.81 -0.90 -2.81
C ASP A 7 -6.45 -0.86 -3.50
N ILE A 8 -6.13 0.30 -4.07
CA ILE A 8 -4.82 0.58 -4.66
C ILE A 8 -4.34 1.90 -4.08
N ASP A 9 -3.20 1.87 -3.39
CA ASP A 9 -2.46 3.04 -2.97
C ASP A 9 -1.25 3.24 -3.89
N PRO A 10 -1.34 4.13 -4.89
CA PRO A 10 -0.23 4.37 -5.82
C PRO A 10 0.92 5.16 -5.17
N VAL A 11 0.69 5.80 -4.02
CA VAL A 11 1.70 6.63 -3.35
C VAL A 11 2.66 5.73 -2.58
N LEU A 12 2.12 4.77 -1.85
CA LEU A 12 2.89 3.77 -1.10
C LEU A 12 3.22 2.54 -1.94
N ASN A 13 2.67 2.44 -3.15
CA ASN A 13 2.77 1.28 -4.02
C ASN A 13 2.26 0.00 -3.35
N VAL A 14 1.04 0.07 -2.82
CA VAL A 14 0.39 -1.01 -2.09
C VAL A 14 -0.93 -1.38 -2.78
N PHE A 15 -1.17 -2.68 -2.93
CA PHE A 15 -2.41 -3.24 -3.42
C PHE A 15 -3.02 -4.13 -2.34
N GLN A 16 -4.31 -3.97 -2.03
CA GLN A 16 -4.98 -4.74 -0.99
C GLN A 16 -6.29 -5.33 -1.49
N ILE A 17 -6.58 -6.58 -1.10
CA ILE A 17 -7.88 -7.21 -1.28
C ILE A 17 -8.42 -7.62 0.08
N TRP A 18 -9.52 -7.01 0.49
CA TRP A 18 -10.23 -7.27 1.75
C TRP A 18 -11.50 -8.08 1.49
N TRP A 19 -11.73 -9.14 2.26
CA TRP A 19 -12.97 -9.93 2.23
C TRP A 19 -13.73 -9.94 3.56
N ASP A 20 -13.21 -9.28 4.59
CA ASP A 20 -13.88 -9.06 5.89
C ASP A 20 -13.56 -7.65 6.45
N ASP A 21 -14.09 -7.33 7.63
CA ASP A 21 -13.98 -6.03 8.30
C ASP A 21 -12.53 -5.73 8.74
N ARG A 22 -12.00 -4.62 8.21
CA ARG A 22 -10.66 -4.08 8.51
C ARG A 22 -10.45 -3.79 9.99
N LYS A 23 -11.53 -3.49 10.74
CA LYS A 23 -11.44 -3.19 12.18
C LYS A 23 -11.04 -4.40 13.02
N LYS A 24 -11.14 -5.62 12.46
CA LYS A 24 -10.71 -6.86 13.11
C LYS A 24 -9.22 -7.14 12.95
N ALA A 25 -8.55 -6.47 12.00
CA ALA A 25 -7.14 -6.67 11.72
C ALA A 25 -6.27 -6.32 12.93
N VAL A 26 -5.32 -7.20 13.24
CA VAL A 26 -4.37 -6.98 14.36
C VAL A 26 -2.93 -7.31 14.01
N GLU A 27 -2.71 -8.14 13.01
CA GLU A 27 -1.38 -8.62 12.63
C GLU A 27 -1.30 -8.81 11.11
N ALA A 28 -0.11 -8.57 10.57
CA ALA A 28 0.27 -8.86 9.19
C ALA A 28 1.32 -9.97 9.23
N ILE A 29 1.04 -11.09 8.56
CA ILE A 29 1.94 -12.24 8.45
C ILE A 29 2.62 -12.17 7.09
N PRO A 30 3.94 -11.94 7.04
CA PRO A 30 4.65 -11.83 5.78
C PRO A 30 4.73 -13.16 5.05
N SER A 31 4.69 -13.10 3.73
CA SER A 31 4.94 -14.25 2.85
C SER A 31 6.43 -14.56 2.80
N ASP A 32 6.77 -15.85 2.80
CA ASP A 32 8.13 -16.33 2.56
C ASP A 32 8.51 -16.33 1.06
N ASP A 33 7.60 -15.95 0.16
CA ASP A 33 7.87 -15.94 -1.28
C ASP A 33 8.78 -14.78 -1.69
N LYS A 34 10.00 -15.09 -2.12
CA LYS A 34 10.98 -14.10 -2.56
C LYS A 34 10.60 -13.36 -3.85
N ARG A 35 9.58 -13.80 -4.57
CA ARG A 35 9.12 -13.19 -5.83
C ARG A 35 8.17 -12.02 -5.58
N MET A 36 7.60 -11.91 -4.38
CA MET A 36 6.57 -10.92 -4.08
C MET A 36 6.58 -10.57 -2.60
N GLU A 37 6.66 -9.28 -2.29
CA GLU A 37 6.45 -8.77 -0.94
C GLU A 37 4.94 -8.72 -0.68
N ALA A 38 4.39 -9.75 -0.04
CA ALA A 38 2.98 -9.82 0.29
C ALA A 38 2.76 -10.27 1.73
N ASP A 39 1.76 -9.68 2.37
CA ASP A 39 1.38 -9.96 3.74
C ASP A 39 -0.08 -10.45 3.82
N ILE A 40 -0.35 -11.44 4.66
CA ILE A 40 -1.71 -11.85 5.02
C ILE A 40 -2.10 -11.11 6.28
N ILE A 41 -3.16 -10.32 6.22
CA ILE A 41 -3.68 -9.61 7.39
C ILE A 41 -4.70 -10.51 8.10
N VAL A 42 -4.50 -10.73 9.40
CA VAL A 42 -5.31 -11.63 10.23
C VAL A 42 -5.98 -10.92 11.40
N ASP A 43 -7.05 -11.54 11.91
CA ASP A 43 -7.67 -11.17 13.19
C ASP A 43 -6.94 -11.78 14.40
N LYS A 44 -7.43 -11.47 15.60
CA LYS A 44 -6.88 -11.98 16.88
C LYS A 44 -6.89 -13.51 17.02
N LYS A 45 -7.64 -14.22 16.17
CA LYS A 45 -7.74 -15.69 16.16
C LYS A 45 -6.92 -16.29 15.01
N GLY A 46 -6.18 -15.48 14.24
CA GLY A 46 -5.43 -15.91 13.07
C GLY A 46 -6.31 -16.15 11.84
N VAL A 47 -7.57 -15.69 11.84
CA VAL A 47 -8.43 -15.80 10.66
C VAL A 47 -8.00 -14.75 9.63
N PRO A 48 -7.72 -15.14 8.38
CA PRO A 48 -7.26 -14.20 7.36
C PRO A 48 -8.42 -13.34 6.86
N LEU A 49 -8.17 -12.02 6.76
CA LEU A 49 -9.14 -10.99 6.42
C LEU A 49 -8.81 -10.26 5.11
N SER A 50 -7.53 -10.23 4.76
CA SER A 50 -7.01 -9.53 3.59
C SER A 50 -5.66 -10.08 3.16
N VAL A 51 -5.31 -9.80 1.91
CA VAL A 51 -3.93 -9.85 1.40
C VAL A 51 -3.49 -8.45 1.03
N GLU A 52 -2.28 -8.09 1.43
CA GLU A 52 -1.58 -6.86 1.05
C GLU A 52 -0.39 -7.24 0.17
N ILE A 53 -0.18 -6.52 -0.93
CA ILE A 53 0.97 -6.68 -1.82
C ILE A 53 1.67 -5.33 -1.91
N VAL A 54 2.92 -5.30 -1.47
CA VAL A 54 3.80 -4.14 -1.56
C VAL A 54 4.62 -4.23 -2.85
N GLY A 55 4.83 -3.10 -3.51
CA GLY A 55 5.57 -3.08 -4.78
C GLY A 55 4.76 -3.55 -5.99
N PHE A 56 3.43 -3.49 -5.93
CA PHE A 56 2.54 -3.99 -6.99
C PHE A 56 2.73 -3.30 -8.35
N LEU A 57 2.96 -1.99 -8.35
CA LEU A 57 3.22 -1.19 -9.55
C LEU A 57 4.71 -1.24 -9.92
N PRO A 58 5.03 -1.13 -11.24
CA PRO A 58 6.40 -0.97 -11.71
C PRO A 58 7.16 0.15 -11.00
N GLU A 59 8.48 0.00 -10.92
CA GLU A 59 9.35 0.94 -10.21
C GLU A 59 9.19 2.39 -10.69
N GLU A 60 8.92 2.59 -11.97
CA GLU A 60 8.71 3.89 -12.60
C GLU A 60 7.46 4.62 -12.06
N LEU A 61 6.49 3.87 -11.55
CA LEU A 61 5.25 4.38 -10.96
C LEU A 61 5.30 4.42 -9.43
N ASN A 62 6.39 3.99 -8.82
CA ASN A 62 6.53 3.95 -7.37
C ASN A 62 6.83 5.35 -6.80
N ALA A 63 5.78 6.12 -6.54
CA ALA A 63 5.89 7.48 -6.01
C ALA A 63 6.62 7.55 -4.65
N SER A 64 6.54 6.50 -3.82
CA SER A 64 7.20 6.46 -2.51
C SER A 64 8.71 6.67 -2.59
N LYS A 65 9.36 6.24 -3.69
CA LYS A 65 10.81 6.44 -3.93
C LYS A 65 11.22 7.90 -4.01
N PHE A 66 10.29 8.79 -4.32
CA PHE A 66 10.54 10.23 -4.45
C PHE A 66 10.13 11.02 -3.19
N LEU A 67 9.60 10.35 -2.18
CA LEU A 67 9.15 10.94 -0.92
C LEU A 67 10.18 10.65 0.18
N ASN A 68 10.47 11.65 1.00
CA ASN A 68 11.18 11.43 2.25
C ASN A 68 10.21 10.97 3.36
N SER A 69 10.76 10.47 4.47
CA SER A 69 9.97 9.95 5.60
C SER A 69 8.92 10.96 6.10
N LYS A 70 9.26 12.26 6.16
CA LYS A 70 8.31 13.29 6.61
C LYS A 70 7.12 13.44 5.66
N GLN A 71 7.34 13.32 4.35
CA GLN A 71 6.29 13.37 3.34
C GLN A 71 5.39 12.11 3.39
N ILE A 72 5.99 10.94 3.65
CA ILE A 72 5.25 9.69 3.84
C ILE A 72 4.36 9.79 5.09
N THR A 73 4.91 10.23 6.23
CA THR A 73 4.12 10.43 7.46
C THR A 73 2.98 11.44 7.25
N TYR A 74 3.23 12.54 6.53
CA TYR A 74 2.18 13.49 6.18
C TYR A 74 1.08 12.84 5.32
N TYR A 75 1.45 12.05 4.32
CA TYR A 75 0.49 11.33 3.48
C TYR A 75 -0.35 10.36 4.32
N LEU A 76 0.29 9.52 5.13
CA LEU A 76 -0.39 8.55 6.00
C LEU A 76 -1.36 9.20 6.99
N SER A 77 -1.03 10.39 7.51
CA SER A 77 -1.87 11.10 8.47
C SER A 77 -3.02 11.90 7.86
N THR A 78 -2.95 12.25 6.57
CA THR A 78 -3.90 13.19 5.95
C THR A 78 -4.59 12.66 4.70
N GLY A 79 -4.10 11.57 4.11
CA GLY A 79 -4.49 11.09 2.78
C GLY A 79 -4.10 12.03 1.63
N LYS A 80 -3.33 13.10 1.90
CA LYS A 80 -2.98 14.11 0.90
C LYS A 80 -1.56 13.92 0.42
N VAL A 81 -1.40 13.81 -0.89
CA VAL A 81 -0.07 13.79 -1.53
C VAL A 81 0.53 15.20 -1.45
N PRO A 82 1.78 15.36 -0.98
CA PRO A 82 2.46 16.66 -0.99
C PRO A 82 2.91 17.03 -2.41
N PHE A 83 1.96 17.35 -3.29
CA PHE A 83 2.15 17.57 -4.74
C PHE A 83 3.13 18.70 -5.09
N LYS A 84 3.37 19.68 -4.20
CA LYS A 84 4.22 20.86 -4.50
C LYS A 84 5.67 20.53 -4.91
N LYS A 85 6.17 19.30 -4.72
CA LYS A 85 7.55 18.90 -5.07
C LYS A 85 7.69 17.70 -6.01
N LEU A 86 6.62 16.99 -6.33
CA LEU A 86 6.69 15.80 -7.22
C LEU A 86 6.79 16.19 -8.70
N LEU A 87 6.11 17.26 -9.12
CA LEU A 87 6.06 17.69 -10.53
C LEU A 87 7.36 18.32 -11.06
N THR A 88 8.29 18.75 -10.19
CA THR A 88 9.55 19.35 -10.64
C THR A 88 10.61 18.32 -11.04
N LYS A 89 10.43 17.03 -10.67
CA LYS A 89 11.38 15.96 -10.98
C LYS A 89 10.92 15.02 -12.10
N VAL A 90 9.63 14.97 -12.40
CA VAL A 90 9.11 14.28 -13.59
C VAL A 90 9.29 15.22 -14.79
N LYS A 91 10.53 15.40 -15.25
CA LYS A 91 10.75 15.89 -16.61
C LYS A 91 10.27 14.78 -17.54
N LEU A 92 9.08 14.95 -18.09
CA LEU A 92 8.65 14.19 -19.26
C LEU A 92 9.70 14.42 -20.35
N HIS A 93 10.55 13.42 -20.57
CA HIS A 93 11.33 13.36 -21.80
C HIS A 93 10.31 13.20 -22.93
N LYS A 94 10.12 14.30 -23.68
CA LYS A 94 9.39 14.31 -24.94
C LYS A 94 10.15 13.55 -26.01
#